data_AF-A0A959TMR5-F1
#
_entry.id   AF-A0A959TMR5-F1
#
_cell.length_a   1.000
_cell.length_b   1.000
_cell.length_c   1.000
_cell.angle_alpha   90.00
_cell.angle_beta   90.00
_cell.angle_gamma   90.00
#
_symmetry.space_group_name_H-M   'P 1'
#
loop_
_entity.id
_entity.type
_entity.pdbx_description
1 polymer ?
#
loop_
_entity_poly.entity_id
_entity_poly.type
_entity_poly.pdbx_seq_one_letter_code
_entity_poly.pdbx_strand_id
1 'polypeptide(L)'
;MVTALLLSATFMQSQIAATRYFDTWRLGERGTLKFDGAQLPVATANTGPFFLGRENSISDPVTGDLLFSAGNNWLHEADGDTMVGSLGLYTLPEAMIPHPGNNDLFYVLSEVPGARYSYTLVDMSMNGGQGAVVPGVKEIAFGPAMVSTRMQVFSSPNGTTHWLVGYPQYSNEFVVYAVTAQSGLDTVGLTYEVAPPVSGP
;
A
#
# COMPACT_ATOMS: atom_id res chain seq x y z
N MET A 1 52.47 -35.84 14.76
CA MET A 1 51.82 -35.68 13.44
C MET A 1 50.48 -36.41 13.53
N VAL A 2 49.30 -35.83 13.39
CA VAL A 2 48.83 -34.53 12.87
C VAL A 2 47.58 -34.18 13.67
N THR A 3 47.50 -32.95 14.20
CA THR A 3 46.26 -32.43 14.81
C THR A 3 45.46 -31.74 13.70
N ALA A 4 44.30 -32.30 13.34
CA ALA A 4 43.41 -31.69 12.36
C ALA A 4 42.58 -30.58 13.05
N LEU A 5 42.78 -29.34 12.61
CA LEU A 5 41.97 -28.19 13.01
C LEU A 5 40.71 -28.19 12.13
N LEU A 6 39.54 -28.50 12.69
CA LEU A 6 38.27 -28.26 11.99
C LEU A 6 37.89 -26.78 12.12
N LEU A 7 37.87 -26.08 10.99
CA LEU A 7 37.33 -24.73 10.87
C LEU A 7 35.82 -24.86 10.58
N SER A 8 34.95 -24.59 11.55
CA SER A 8 33.51 -24.51 11.31
C SER A 8 33.17 -23.15 10.70
N ALA A 9 32.85 -23.12 9.41
CA ALA A 9 32.28 -21.95 8.76
C ALA A 9 30.79 -21.83 9.16
N THR A 10 30.48 -20.86 10.01
CA THR A 10 29.10 -20.44 10.27
C THR A 10 28.59 -19.68 9.05
N PHE A 11 27.72 -20.31 8.27
CA PHE A 11 26.91 -19.60 7.28
C PHE A 11 25.89 -18.73 8.04
N MET A 12 26.13 -17.42 8.11
CA MET A 12 25.07 -16.47 8.43
C MET A 12 24.10 -16.46 7.25
N GLN A 13 23.00 -17.20 7.39
CA GLN A 13 21.86 -17.06 6.50
C GLN A 13 21.29 -15.67 6.75
N SER A 14 21.52 -14.74 5.83
CA SER A 14 20.82 -13.45 5.87
C SER A 14 19.33 -13.75 5.68
N GLN A 15 18.56 -13.72 6.76
CA GLN A 15 17.12 -13.60 6.62
C GLN A 15 16.88 -12.23 5.99
N ILE A 16 16.30 -12.20 4.79
CA ILE A 16 15.73 -10.97 4.26
C ILE A 16 14.66 -10.59 5.29
N ALA A 17 14.93 -9.57 6.10
CA ALA A 17 13.91 -9.06 7.01
C ALA A 17 12.74 -8.60 6.13
N ALA A 18 11.58 -9.22 6.31
CA ALA A 18 10.37 -8.78 5.64
C ALA A 18 10.11 -7.32 6.04
N THR A 19 9.79 -6.47 5.05
CA THR A 19 9.50 -5.07 5.29
C THR A 19 8.26 -4.93 6.17
N ARG A 20 8.30 -4.05 7.17
CA ARG A 20 7.27 -3.95 8.22
C ARG A 20 6.12 -2.99 7.89
N TYR A 21 5.94 -2.68 6.61
CA TYR A 21 4.95 -1.71 6.10
C TYR A 21 3.50 -2.01 6.48
N PHE A 22 3.20 -3.23 6.95
CA PHE A 22 1.85 -3.67 7.29
C PHE A 22 1.75 -4.26 8.71
N ASP A 23 2.70 -3.92 9.58
CA ASP A 23 2.76 -4.44 10.96
C ASP A 23 1.64 -3.87 11.84
N THR A 24 1.30 -2.59 11.69
CA THR A 24 0.26 -1.93 12.51
C THR A 24 -1.00 -1.71 11.71
N TRP A 25 -2.07 -2.40 12.11
CA TRP A 25 -3.39 -2.29 11.53
C TRP A 25 -4.20 -1.28 12.32
N ARG A 26 -4.68 -0.22 11.67
CA ARG A 26 -5.64 0.69 12.29
C ARG A 26 -7.06 0.15 12.06
N LEU A 27 -7.84 0.07 13.13
CA LEU A 27 -9.21 -0.49 13.13
C LEU A 27 -10.21 0.60 13.53
N GLY A 28 -10.49 1.50 12.59
CA GLY A 28 -11.27 2.71 12.81
C GLY A 28 -10.78 3.51 14.03
N GLU A 29 -11.71 3.90 14.89
CA GLU A 29 -11.44 4.61 16.16
C GLU A 29 -10.98 3.71 17.29
N ARG A 30 -11.25 2.40 17.19
CA ARG A 30 -11.28 1.56 18.38
C ARG A 30 -9.90 1.16 18.85
N GLY A 31 -8.93 1.17 17.94
CA GLY A 31 -7.58 0.79 18.29
C GLY A 31 -6.71 0.46 17.10
N THR A 32 -5.50 0.06 17.43
CA THR A 32 -4.55 -0.57 16.53
C THR A 32 -4.28 -2.00 16.95
N LEU A 33 -3.96 -2.84 15.98
CA LEU A 33 -3.43 -4.18 16.20
C LEU A 33 -2.04 -4.25 15.59
N LYS A 34 -1.00 -4.49 16.41
CA LYS A 34 0.39 -4.55 15.96
C LYS A 34 0.89 -5.99 15.92
N PHE A 35 1.44 -6.40 14.78
CA PHE A 35 2.06 -7.70 14.53
C PHE A 35 3.58 -7.54 14.49
N ASP A 36 4.22 -7.45 15.65
CA ASP A 36 5.66 -7.20 15.79
C ASP A 36 6.54 -8.47 15.82
N GLY A 37 5.98 -9.60 15.37
CA GLY A 37 6.64 -10.90 15.44
C GLY A 37 6.52 -11.60 16.80
N ALA A 38 5.82 -11.02 17.78
CA ALA A 38 5.42 -11.73 18.99
C ALA A 38 4.41 -12.86 18.68
N GLN A 39 4.27 -13.80 19.62
CA GLN A 39 3.30 -14.91 19.50
C GLN A 39 1.85 -14.45 19.41
N LEU A 40 1.53 -13.28 19.97
CA LEU A 40 0.21 -12.65 19.92
C LEU A 40 0.35 -11.18 19.51
N PRO A 41 -0.56 -10.66 18.67
CA PRO A 41 -0.53 -9.26 18.31
C PRO A 41 -0.90 -8.37 19.50
N VAL A 42 -0.31 -7.17 19.54
CA VAL A 42 -0.54 -6.18 20.60
C VAL A 42 -1.69 -5.26 20.20
N ALA A 43 -2.77 -5.26 20.98
CA ALA A 43 -3.88 -4.34 20.79
C ALA A 43 -3.69 -3.08 21.64
N THR A 44 -3.93 -1.90 21.06
CA THR A 44 -3.90 -0.61 21.77
C THR A 44 -5.16 0.18 21.45
N ALA A 45 -5.84 0.69 22.47
CA ALA A 45 -7.02 1.54 22.26
C ALA A 45 -6.59 2.88 21.63
N ASN A 46 -7.40 3.37 20.71
CA ASN A 46 -7.19 4.68 20.10
C ASN A 46 -8.34 5.62 20.52
N THR A 47 -8.06 6.91 20.55
CA THR A 47 -9.06 7.97 20.84
C THR A 47 -9.17 8.97 19.69
N GLY A 48 -8.64 8.60 18.51
CA GLY A 48 -8.74 9.40 17.29
C GLY A 48 -10.14 9.42 16.67
N PRO A 49 -10.36 10.23 15.62
CA PRO A 49 -11.70 10.50 15.08
C PRO A 49 -12.29 9.33 14.26
N PHE A 50 -13.62 9.32 14.11
CA PHE A 50 -14.39 8.28 13.43
C PHE A 50 -14.31 8.38 11.93
N PHE A 51 -13.98 7.27 11.29
CA PHE A 51 -14.04 7.15 9.84
C PHE A 51 -14.76 5.85 9.48
N LEU A 52 -15.61 5.93 8.45
CA LEU A 52 -16.41 4.82 7.94
C LEU A 52 -15.84 4.35 6.62
N GLY A 53 -15.76 3.03 6.43
CA GLY A 53 -15.63 2.43 5.10
C GLY A 53 -14.38 1.58 4.93
N ARG A 54 -13.71 1.74 3.78
CA ARG A 54 -12.52 0.94 3.43
C ARG A 54 -11.31 1.50 4.15
N GLU A 55 -10.69 0.67 4.96
CA GLU A 55 -9.58 1.07 5.82
C GLU A 55 -8.28 0.41 5.36
N ASN A 56 -7.24 1.21 5.26
CA ASN A 56 -5.88 0.76 5.02
C ASN A 56 -4.94 1.46 6.00
N SER A 57 -3.83 0.83 6.36
CA SER A 57 -2.77 1.46 7.15
C SER A 57 -1.40 1.11 6.61
N ILE A 58 -0.46 2.04 6.78
CA ILE A 58 0.95 1.87 6.45
C ILE A 58 1.77 2.12 7.70
N SER A 59 2.75 1.25 7.91
CA SER A 59 3.69 1.30 9.02
C SER A 59 5.10 1.64 8.57
N ASP A 60 5.90 2.12 9.51
CA ASP A 60 7.33 2.36 9.32
C ASP A 60 8.02 1.01 9.02
N PRO A 61 8.79 0.92 7.92
CA PRO A 61 9.37 -0.35 7.50
C PRO A 61 10.44 -0.89 8.45
N VAL A 62 10.94 -0.07 9.37
CA VAL A 62 11.99 -0.39 10.34
C VAL A 62 11.38 -0.67 11.72
N THR A 63 10.52 0.21 12.23
CA THR A 63 9.96 0.10 13.59
C THR A 63 8.62 -0.64 13.64
N GLY A 64 7.90 -0.71 12.51
CA GLY A 64 6.55 -1.25 12.42
C GLY A 64 5.48 -0.37 13.08
N ASP A 65 5.81 0.88 13.47
CA ASP A 65 4.83 1.83 14.02
C ASP A 65 3.94 2.39 12.92
N LEU A 66 2.72 2.83 13.25
CA LEU A 66 1.83 3.45 12.26
C LEU A 66 2.44 4.75 11.74
N LEU A 67 2.52 4.90 10.42
CA LEU A 67 2.86 6.16 9.76
C LEU A 67 1.61 6.95 9.44
N PHE A 68 0.69 6.34 8.70
CA PHE A 68 -0.57 6.95 8.31
C PHE A 68 -1.62 5.89 7.96
N SER A 69 -2.86 6.31 7.84
CA SER A 69 -3.99 5.46 7.46
C SER A 69 -4.91 6.16 6.47
N ALA A 70 -5.68 5.36 5.75
CA ALA A 70 -6.66 5.83 4.80
C ALA A 70 -8.04 5.27 5.18
N GLY A 71 -9.04 6.14 5.17
CA GLY A 71 -10.47 5.82 5.18
C GLY A 71 -11.15 6.43 3.97
N ASN A 72 -12.44 6.15 3.74
CA ASN A 72 -13.19 6.78 2.65
C ASN A 72 -12.97 8.29 2.66
N ASN A 73 -12.54 8.90 1.55
CA ASN A 73 -12.29 10.34 1.41
C ASN A 73 -11.17 10.95 2.26
N TRP A 74 -10.49 10.20 3.14
CA TRP A 74 -9.54 10.78 4.07
C TRP A 74 -8.26 9.96 4.23
N LEU A 75 -7.14 10.69 4.28
CA LEU A 75 -5.87 10.26 4.83
C LEU A 75 -5.68 10.87 6.21
N HIS A 76 -5.11 10.09 7.12
CA HIS A 76 -4.87 10.45 8.51
C HIS A 76 -3.45 10.13 8.94
N GLU A 77 -2.87 11.02 9.73
CA GLU A 77 -1.56 10.80 10.33
C GLU A 77 -1.65 9.74 11.44
N ALA A 78 -0.49 9.34 11.96
CA ALA A 78 -0.40 8.34 13.02
C ALA A 78 -1.26 8.70 14.26
N ASP A 79 -1.28 9.98 14.63
CA ASP A 79 -2.07 10.52 15.76
C ASP A 79 -3.57 10.59 15.48
N GLY A 80 -3.99 10.42 14.22
CA GLY A 80 -5.38 10.43 13.77
C GLY A 80 -5.85 11.77 13.21
N ASP A 81 -5.02 12.81 13.20
CA ASP A 81 -5.35 14.06 12.54
C ASP A 81 -5.46 13.87 11.01
N THR A 82 -6.18 14.77 10.34
CA THR A 82 -6.33 14.69 8.88
C THR A 82 -5.05 15.14 8.19
N MET A 83 -4.54 14.31 7.29
CA MET A 83 -3.31 14.58 6.56
C MET A 83 -3.45 15.79 5.63
N VAL A 84 -2.39 16.59 5.56
CA VAL A 84 -2.35 17.76 4.66
C VAL A 84 -2.53 17.31 3.21
N GLY A 85 -3.51 17.89 2.53
CA GLY A 85 -3.80 17.54 1.13
C GLY A 85 -4.57 16.24 0.95
N SER A 86 -5.21 15.72 2.01
CA SER A 86 -6.11 14.55 2.07
C SER A 86 -7.00 14.34 0.83
N LEU A 87 -7.62 13.16 0.71
CA LEU A 87 -8.38 12.77 -0.49
C LEU A 87 -9.62 13.66 -0.75
N GLY A 88 -10.21 13.50 -1.93
CA GLY A 88 -11.45 14.12 -2.34
C GLY A 88 -12.69 13.33 -1.89
N LEU A 89 -13.87 13.91 -2.18
CA LEU A 89 -15.14 13.23 -1.92
C LEU A 89 -15.34 12.05 -2.87
N TYR A 90 -15.96 10.99 -2.36
CA TYR A 90 -16.26 9.74 -3.07
C TYR A 90 -15.06 8.86 -3.43
N THR A 91 -13.89 9.20 -2.89
CA THR A 91 -12.66 8.45 -3.10
C THR A 91 -12.56 7.31 -2.10
N LEU A 92 -12.51 6.08 -2.60
CA LEU A 92 -12.44 4.88 -1.80
C LEU A 92 -11.01 4.31 -1.89
N PRO A 93 -10.17 4.46 -0.86
CA PRO A 93 -8.84 3.86 -0.85
C PRO A 93 -8.96 2.34 -0.77
N GLU A 94 -8.36 1.65 -1.73
CA GLU A 94 -8.42 0.20 -1.86
C GLU A 94 -7.12 -0.48 -1.43
N ALA A 95 -5.99 0.16 -1.70
CA ALA A 95 -4.68 -0.35 -1.35
C ALA A 95 -3.69 0.79 -1.17
N MET A 96 -2.66 0.54 -0.36
CA MET A 96 -1.53 1.43 -0.24
C MET A 96 -0.24 0.65 -0.46
N ILE A 97 0.69 1.23 -1.21
CA ILE A 97 1.96 0.59 -1.56
C ILE A 97 3.14 1.54 -1.34
N PRO A 98 4.25 1.05 -0.78
CA PRO A 98 5.48 1.84 -0.70
C PRO A 98 6.10 2.01 -2.09
N HIS A 99 6.81 3.11 -2.30
CA HIS A 99 7.64 3.30 -3.48
C HIS A 99 8.92 2.45 -3.34
N PRO A 100 9.23 1.51 -4.27
CA PRO A 100 10.36 0.59 -4.09
C PRO A 100 11.74 1.26 -4.04
N GLY A 101 11.85 2.50 -4.53
CA GLY A 101 13.08 3.30 -4.51
C GLY A 101 13.15 4.40 -3.45
N ASN A 102 12.08 4.62 -2.67
CA ASN A 102 12.03 5.69 -1.67
C ASN A 102 11.06 5.31 -0.54
N ASN A 103 11.59 5.08 0.66
CA ASN A 103 10.80 4.62 1.81
C ASN A 103 9.88 5.70 2.40
N ASP A 104 10.04 6.97 2.01
CA ASP A 104 9.16 8.06 2.45
C ASP A 104 7.95 8.22 1.52
N LEU A 105 7.97 7.61 0.33
CA LEU A 105 6.92 7.76 -0.68
C LEU A 105 5.97 6.57 -0.71
N PHE A 106 4.67 6.87 -0.73
CA PHE A 106 3.62 5.87 -0.74
C PHE A 106 2.53 6.23 -1.73
N TYR A 107 2.11 5.26 -2.54
CA TYR A 107 0.93 5.41 -3.39
C TYR A 107 -0.30 4.95 -2.63
N VAL A 108 -1.30 5.82 -2.56
CA VAL A 108 -2.65 5.50 -2.13
C VAL A 108 -3.45 5.25 -3.40
N LEU A 109 -3.81 3.99 -3.63
CA LEU A 109 -4.57 3.55 -4.79
C LEU A 109 -6.05 3.56 -4.42
N SER A 110 -6.84 4.25 -5.23
CA SER A 110 -8.24 4.49 -4.94
C SER A 110 -9.11 4.24 -6.15
N GLU A 111 -10.36 3.90 -5.87
CA GLU A 111 -11.41 3.96 -6.86
C GLU A 111 -12.35 5.13 -6.59
N VAL A 112 -12.96 5.61 -7.67
CA VAL A 112 -14.19 6.39 -7.61
C VAL A 112 -15.26 5.55 -8.32
N PRO A 113 -16.38 5.18 -7.67
CA PRO A 113 -17.39 4.32 -8.28
C PRO A 113 -17.82 4.80 -9.67
N GLY A 114 -17.74 3.91 -10.67
CA GLY A 114 -18.10 4.21 -12.06
C GLY A 114 -17.06 5.03 -12.84
N ALA A 115 -15.85 5.22 -12.30
CA ALA A 115 -14.76 5.93 -12.95
C ALA A 115 -13.54 5.02 -13.19
N ARG A 116 -12.40 5.64 -13.52
CA ARG A 116 -11.09 4.97 -13.59
C ARG A 116 -10.53 4.73 -12.18
N TYR A 117 -9.48 3.92 -12.07
CA TYR A 117 -8.64 3.97 -10.88
C TYR A 117 -7.95 5.32 -10.78
N SER A 118 -7.58 5.71 -9.57
CA SER A 118 -6.79 6.90 -9.30
C SER A 118 -5.70 6.58 -8.28
N TYR A 119 -4.62 7.37 -8.29
CA TYR A 119 -3.63 7.30 -7.24
C TYR A 119 -3.32 8.68 -6.67
N THR A 120 -2.98 8.69 -5.39
CA THR A 120 -2.44 9.85 -4.69
C THR A 120 -1.07 9.48 -4.16
N LEU A 121 -0.07 10.36 -4.31
CA LEU A 121 1.26 10.16 -3.75
C LEU A 121 1.38 10.89 -2.41
N VAL A 122 1.73 10.14 -1.37
CA VAL A 122 2.04 10.65 -0.03
C VAL A 122 3.55 10.65 0.16
N ASP A 123 4.07 11.71 0.76
CA ASP A 123 5.48 11.84 1.16
C ASP A 123 5.55 12.07 2.67
N MET A 124 6.06 11.08 3.40
CA MET A 124 6.20 11.11 4.86
C MET A 124 7.31 12.03 5.35
N SER A 125 8.20 12.52 4.47
CA SER A 125 9.21 13.52 4.83
C SER A 125 8.62 14.94 4.94
N MET A 126 7.41 15.16 4.43
CA MET A 126 6.71 16.44 4.46
C MET A 126 6.05 16.72 5.82
N ASN A 127 5.57 17.96 6.00
CA ASN A 127 4.83 18.40 7.18
C ASN A 127 5.54 18.07 8.52
N GLY A 128 6.86 18.26 8.56
CA GLY A 128 7.66 17.98 9.76
C GLY A 128 7.74 16.50 10.14
N GLY A 129 7.56 15.59 9.18
CA GLY A 129 7.59 14.14 9.40
C GLY A 129 6.23 13.51 9.67
N GLN A 130 5.15 14.30 9.68
CA GLN A 130 3.78 13.78 9.76
C GLN A 130 3.28 13.27 8.41
N GLY A 131 3.90 13.72 7.31
CA GLY A 131 3.48 13.39 5.96
C GLY A 131 2.52 14.39 5.34
N ALA A 132 2.47 14.38 4.01
CA ALA A 132 1.50 15.15 3.25
C ALA A 132 1.31 14.54 1.85
N VAL A 133 0.20 14.86 1.21
CA VAL A 133 0.02 14.58 -0.22
C VAL A 133 0.94 15.48 -1.04
N VAL A 134 1.69 14.87 -1.96
CA VAL A 134 2.61 15.56 -2.87
C VAL A 134 1.81 16.51 -3.77
N PRO A 135 2.14 17.81 -3.81
CA PRO A 135 1.44 18.78 -4.64
C PRO A 135 1.40 18.38 -6.11
N GLY A 136 0.20 18.40 -6.70
CA GLY A 136 -0.01 18.02 -8.10
C GLY A 136 -0.10 16.52 -8.36
N VAL A 137 0.00 15.67 -7.33
CA VAL A 137 -0.09 14.20 -7.45
C VAL A 137 -1.21 13.67 -6.55
N LYS A 138 -2.39 14.28 -6.66
CA LYS A 138 -3.62 13.86 -5.98
C LYS A 138 -4.62 13.33 -7.01
N GLU A 139 -5.16 12.14 -6.74
CA GLU A 139 -6.25 11.51 -7.50
C GLU A 139 -5.99 11.45 -9.02
N ILE A 140 -4.74 11.16 -9.40
CA ILE A 140 -4.33 11.04 -10.79
C ILE A 140 -4.96 9.79 -11.39
N ALA A 141 -5.88 9.98 -12.33
CA ALA A 141 -6.61 8.89 -12.97
C ALA A 141 -5.71 8.05 -13.88
N PHE A 142 -5.88 6.73 -13.86
CA PHE A 142 -5.17 5.79 -14.72
C PHE A 142 -6.00 4.54 -15.02
N GLY A 143 -5.59 3.77 -16.02
CA GLY A 143 -6.30 2.55 -16.43
C GLY A 143 -7.55 2.80 -17.28
N PRO A 144 -8.43 1.80 -17.46
CA PRO A 144 -9.58 1.89 -18.36
C PRO A 144 -10.65 2.85 -17.83
N ALA A 145 -11.60 3.22 -18.69
CA ALA A 145 -12.62 4.22 -18.40
C ALA A 145 -13.53 3.87 -17.20
N MET A 146 -13.80 2.57 -16.99
CA MET A 146 -14.60 2.05 -15.89
C MET A 146 -13.93 0.82 -15.31
N VAL A 147 -13.78 0.80 -14.00
CA VAL A 147 -13.13 -0.28 -13.26
C VAL A 147 -14.08 -0.86 -12.22
N SER A 148 -13.88 -2.13 -11.89
CA SER A 148 -14.51 -2.76 -10.74
C SER A 148 -13.75 -2.45 -9.46
N THR A 149 -14.45 -2.54 -8.34
CA THR A 149 -13.94 -2.49 -6.97
C THR A 149 -13.03 -3.66 -6.57
N ARG A 150 -12.47 -4.37 -7.55
CA ARG A 150 -11.68 -5.58 -7.38
C ARG A 150 -10.28 -5.29 -7.86
N MET A 151 -9.47 -4.79 -6.94
CA MET A 151 -8.07 -4.47 -7.16
C MET A 151 -7.24 -5.26 -6.15
N GLN A 152 -6.07 -5.75 -6.57
CA GLN A 152 -5.16 -6.51 -5.73
C GLN A 152 -3.72 -6.07 -5.99
N VAL A 153 -2.92 -6.00 -4.93
CA VAL A 153 -1.49 -5.70 -5.01
C VAL A 153 -0.69 -6.95 -4.69
N PHE A 154 0.36 -7.19 -5.47
CA PHE A 154 1.34 -8.24 -5.23
C PHE A 154 2.73 -7.63 -5.21
N SER A 155 3.63 -8.21 -4.42
CA SER A 155 5.02 -7.78 -4.33
C SER A 155 5.94 -8.88 -4.82
N SER A 156 7.04 -8.50 -5.46
CA SER A 156 8.15 -9.42 -5.70
C SER A 156 8.73 -9.91 -4.36
N PRO A 157 9.35 -11.10 -4.30
CA PRO A 157 9.89 -11.64 -3.05
C PRO A 157 10.94 -10.74 -2.36
N ASN A 158 11.61 -9.89 -3.14
CA ASN A 158 12.60 -8.93 -2.67
C ASN A 158 12.03 -7.52 -2.41
N GLY A 159 10.71 -7.32 -2.60
CA GLY A 159 10.04 -6.04 -2.39
C GLY A 159 10.41 -4.92 -3.36
N THR A 160 11.19 -5.19 -4.42
CA THR A 160 11.66 -4.16 -5.35
C THR A 160 10.67 -3.82 -6.46
N THR A 161 9.64 -4.64 -6.62
CA THR A 161 8.59 -4.44 -7.60
C THR A 161 7.25 -4.79 -6.98
N HIS A 162 6.25 -3.94 -7.22
CA HIS A 162 4.87 -4.27 -6.95
C HIS A 162 4.10 -4.36 -8.26
N TRP A 163 3.06 -5.19 -8.27
CA TRP A 163 2.11 -5.30 -9.36
C TRP A 163 0.72 -5.02 -8.83
N LEU A 164 0.07 -4.05 -9.45
CA LEU A 164 -1.34 -3.80 -9.27
C LEU A 164 -2.11 -4.57 -10.32
N VAL A 165 -3.02 -5.44 -9.90
CA VAL A 165 -3.94 -6.13 -10.79
C VAL A 165 -5.31 -5.49 -10.63
N GLY A 166 -5.76 -4.85 -11.71
CA GLY A 166 -7.08 -4.24 -11.82
C GLY A 166 -8.00 -5.03 -12.75
N TYR A 167 -9.30 -4.82 -12.57
CA TYR A 167 -10.34 -5.47 -13.36
C TYR A 167 -11.24 -4.41 -14.01
N PRO A 168 -11.15 -4.22 -15.35
CA PRO A 168 -12.08 -3.35 -16.08
C PRO A 168 -13.52 -3.87 -15.93
N GLN A 169 -14.47 -2.95 -15.77
CA GLN A 169 -15.86 -3.33 -15.61
C GLN A 169 -16.41 -3.93 -16.93
N TYR A 170 -17.25 -4.97 -16.83
CA TYR A 170 -17.85 -5.66 -17.98
C TYR A 170 -16.82 -6.22 -18.97
N SER A 171 -15.63 -6.59 -18.48
CA SER A 171 -14.56 -7.16 -19.29
C SER A 171 -14.19 -8.59 -18.85
N ASN A 172 -13.56 -9.32 -19.73
CA ASN A 172 -12.85 -10.59 -19.52
C ASN A 172 -11.33 -10.39 -19.36
N GLU A 173 -10.90 -9.13 -19.34
CA GLU A 173 -9.51 -8.71 -19.22
C GLU A 173 -9.12 -8.44 -17.77
N PHE A 174 -7.85 -8.62 -17.46
CA PHE A 174 -7.19 -8.02 -16.30
C PHE A 174 -6.08 -7.11 -16.80
N VAL A 175 -5.86 -6.00 -16.08
CA VAL A 175 -4.79 -5.06 -16.41
C VAL A 175 -3.80 -5.03 -15.26
N VAL A 176 -2.52 -5.22 -15.58
CA VAL A 176 -1.43 -5.26 -14.61
C VAL A 176 -0.57 -4.01 -14.74
N TYR A 177 -0.42 -3.25 -13.67
CA TYR A 177 0.44 -2.07 -13.60
C TYR A 177 1.65 -2.37 -12.74
N ALA A 178 2.85 -2.07 -13.23
CA ALA A 178 4.08 -2.26 -12.49
C ALA A 178 4.42 -1.02 -11.67
N VAL A 179 5.00 -1.25 -10.49
CA VAL A 179 5.53 -0.19 -9.63
C VAL A 179 6.98 -0.55 -9.36
N THR A 180 7.90 0.29 -9.80
CA THR A 180 9.35 0.03 -9.70
C THR A 180 10.08 1.20 -9.07
N ALA A 181 11.31 0.96 -8.61
CA ALA A 181 12.15 2.03 -8.07
C ALA A 181 12.47 3.11 -9.11
N GLN A 182 12.55 2.75 -10.40
CA GLN A 182 12.95 3.65 -11.48
C GLN A 182 11.79 4.49 -12.01
N SER A 183 10.62 3.86 -12.21
CA SER A 183 9.47 4.49 -12.86
C SER A 183 8.40 4.97 -11.89
N GLY A 184 8.43 4.53 -10.63
CA GLY A 184 7.25 4.59 -9.79
C GLY A 184 6.13 3.73 -10.36
N LEU A 185 4.87 4.14 -10.16
CA LEU A 185 3.70 3.52 -10.77
C LEU A 185 3.67 3.80 -12.28
N ASP A 186 3.80 2.74 -13.09
CA ASP A 186 3.55 2.80 -14.52
C ASP A 186 2.05 2.80 -14.79
N THR A 187 1.54 3.90 -15.34
CA THR A 187 0.11 4.06 -15.65
C THR A 187 -0.29 3.38 -16.97
N VAL A 188 0.67 2.87 -17.74
CA VAL A 188 0.46 2.06 -18.94
C VAL A 188 0.49 0.58 -18.56
N GLY A 189 -0.69 0.03 -18.26
CA GLY A 189 -0.82 -1.36 -17.84
C GLY A 189 -0.71 -2.36 -18.98
N LEU A 190 -0.32 -3.59 -18.64
CA LEU A 190 -0.35 -4.76 -19.52
C LEU A 190 -1.69 -5.48 -19.42
N THR A 191 -2.36 -5.68 -20.55
CA THR A 191 -3.69 -6.33 -20.61
C THR A 191 -3.57 -7.82 -20.88
N TYR A 192 -4.31 -8.62 -20.12
CA TYR A 192 -4.41 -10.08 -20.26
C TYR A 192 -5.86 -10.50 -20.37
N GLU A 193 -6.25 -11.15 -21.47
CA GLU A 193 -7.55 -11.77 -21.65
C GLU A 193 -7.54 -13.20 -21.07
N VAL A 194 -8.49 -13.52 -20.18
CA VAL A 194 -8.44 -14.78 -19.42
C VAL A 194 -9.66 -15.68 -19.66
N ALA A 195 -10.63 -15.22 -20.46
CA ALA A 195 -11.83 -15.97 -20.89
C ALA A 195 -12.48 -15.28 -22.11
N PRO A 196 -13.55 -15.82 -22.73
CA PRO A 196 -14.35 -15.08 -23.72
C PRO A 196 -15.05 -13.85 -23.08
N PRO A 197 -15.38 -12.80 -23.87
CA PRO A 197 -16.04 -11.60 -23.35
C PRO A 197 -17.33 -11.92 -22.60
N VAL A 198 -17.49 -11.36 -21.41
CA VAL A 198 -18.77 -11.44 -20.68
C VAL A 198 -19.66 -10.34 -21.24
N SER A 199 -20.73 -10.70 -21.94
CA SER A 199 -21.73 -9.72 -22.36
C SER A 199 -22.36 -9.10 -21.11
N GLY A 200 -22.28 -7.77 -20.96
CA GLY A 200 -23.05 -7.04 -19.95
C GLY A 200 -24.57 -7.22 -20.13
N PRO A 201 -25.37 -6.90 -19.12
CA PRO A 201 -26.83 -6.85 -19.26
C PRO A 201 -27.29 -5.82 -20.30
#